data_AF-A0A119HKM0-F1
#
_entry.id   AF-A0A119HKM0-F1
#
_cell.length_a   1.000
_cell.length_b   1.000
_cell.length_c   1.000
_cell.angle_alpha   90.00
_cell.angle_beta   90.00
_cell.angle_gamma   90.00
#
_symmetry.space_group_name_H-M   'P 1'
#
loop_
_entity.id
_entity.type
_entity.pdbx_description
1 polymer ?
#
loop_
_entity_poly.entity_id
_entity_poly.type
_entity_poly.pdbx_seq_one_letter_code
_entity_poly.pdbx_strand_id
1 'polypeptide(L)'
;MIDYAVSLISGEWLLSSVGLSNGGSVIVLRALFVALWVLLLVMPASLAVKDLLDPARGGTFDGNRLIQYMAHHLTAAAVVFGSVYTALYARFAAQWRYLADVYNKIKEAEVKYSTQPDAAERLAEWKAGFAEDAEELHLATKKIFAQVIRTWLVRPEVKNAFVRYTEGGESRYQKLMKNVLWAVRIDAENPYRRRRPSGD
;
A
#
# COMPACT_ATOMS: atom_id res chain seq x y z
N MET A 1 -17.12 -4.86 -11.16
CA MET A 1 -17.93 -3.69 -10.73
C MET A 1 -17.77 -3.43 -9.23
N ILE A 2 -17.92 -4.46 -8.38
CA ILE A 2 -17.72 -4.36 -6.92
C ILE A 2 -16.27 -3.94 -6.58
N ASP A 3 -15.25 -4.57 -7.18
CA ASP A 3 -13.84 -4.25 -6.87
C ASP A 3 -13.48 -2.81 -7.22
N TYR A 4 -14.07 -2.28 -8.29
CA TYR A 4 -13.89 -0.88 -8.67
C TYR A 4 -14.50 0.07 -7.63
N ALA A 5 -15.73 -0.22 -7.17
CA ALA A 5 -16.39 0.57 -6.14
C ALA A 5 -15.62 0.52 -4.80
N VAL A 6 -15.15 -0.67 -4.40
CA VAL A 6 -14.33 -0.85 -3.18
C VAL A 6 -13.01 -0.10 -3.31
N SER A 7 -12.35 -0.18 -4.47
CA SER A 7 -11.10 0.52 -4.72
C SER A 7 -11.28 2.05 -4.65
N LEU A 8 -12.38 2.56 -5.22
CA LEU A 8 -12.71 3.97 -5.18
C LEU A 8 -12.98 4.45 -3.76
N ILE A 9 -13.87 3.77 -3.02
CA ILE A 9 -14.31 4.17 -1.67
C ILE A 9 -13.17 4.04 -0.66
N SER A 10 -12.36 2.97 -0.74
CA SER A 10 -11.25 2.73 0.19
C SER A 10 -9.99 3.52 -0.13
N GLY A 11 -9.96 4.24 -1.26
CA GLY A 11 -8.77 4.94 -1.75
C GLY A 11 -7.63 4.01 -2.20
N GLU A 12 -7.92 2.74 -2.51
CA GLU A 12 -6.92 1.76 -2.95
C GLU A 12 -6.30 2.11 -4.30
N TRP A 13 -7.01 2.88 -5.12
CA TRP A 13 -6.48 3.47 -6.36
C TRP A 13 -5.20 4.30 -6.16
N LEU A 14 -4.94 4.83 -4.95
CA LEU A 14 -3.67 5.48 -4.61
C LEU A 14 -2.49 4.51 -4.65
N LEU A 15 -2.72 3.23 -4.34
CA LEU A 15 -1.72 2.17 -4.41
C LEU A 15 -1.66 1.56 -5.81
N SER A 16 -2.81 1.18 -6.36
CA SER A 16 -2.88 0.41 -7.61
C SER A 16 -2.72 1.27 -8.87
N SER A 17 -3.41 2.41 -8.95
CA SER A 17 -3.41 3.28 -10.13
C SER A 17 -2.32 4.35 -10.09
N VAL A 18 -2.12 5.00 -8.93
CA VAL A 18 -1.08 6.04 -8.77
C VAL A 18 0.30 5.43 -8.51
N GLY A 19 0.35 4.17 -8.05
CA GLY A 19 1.60 3.47 -7.79
C GLY A 19 2.32 3.94 -6.53
N LEU A 20 1.63 4.60 -5.59
CA LEU A 20 2.24 4.98 -4.33
C LEU A 20 2.52 3.73 -3.50
N SER A 21 3.70 3.68 -2.92
CA SER A 21 4.08 2.56 -2.06
C SER A 21 3.34 2.58 -0.73
N ASN A 22 2.76 1.45 -0.33
CA ASN A 22 1.97 1.36 0.89
C ASN A 22 2.80 1.66 2.15
N GLY A 23 2.49 2.73 2.87
CA GLY A 23 3.15 3.09 4.13
C GLY A 23 2.49 4.29 4.80
N GLY A 24 3.13 4.81 5.86
CA GLY A 24 2.51 5.78 6.79
C GLY A 24 1.76 6.93 6.12
N SER A 25 2.40 7.65 5.19
CA SER A 25 1.78 8.80 4.51
C SER A 25 0.54 8.42 3.68
N VAL A 26 0.59 7.29 2.96
CA VAL A 26 -0.55 6.82 2.15
C VAL A 26 -1.69 6.32 3.04
N ILE A 27 -1.37 5.68 4.16
CA ILE A 27 -2.36 5.23 5.14
C ILE A 27 -3.12 6.43 5.72
N VAL A 28 -2.42 7.50 6.10
CA VAL A 28 -3.06 8.74 6.58
C VAL A 28 -3.94 9.34 5.50
N LEU A 29 -3.44 9.45 4.26
CA LEU A 29 -4.21 10.03 3.15
C LEU A 29 -5.50 9.24 2.88
N ARG A 30 -5.43 7.90 2.87
CA ARG A 30 -6.59 7.03 2.69
C ARG A 30 -7.59 7.15 3.84
N ALA A 31 -7.10 7.20 5.08
CA ALA A 31 -7.96 7.39 6.25
C ALA A 31 -8.66 8.75 6.23
N LEU A 32 -7.95 9.82 5.85
CA LEU A 32 -8.55 11.15 5.66
C LEU A 32 -9.59 11.14 4.54
N PHE A 33 -9.27 10.52 3.41
CA PHE A 33 -10.19 10.40 2.29
C PHE A 33 -11.49 9.72 2.70
N VAL A 34 -11.44 8.58 3.38
CA VAL A 34 -12.65 7.88 3.88
C VAL A 34 -13.41 8.75 4.89
N ALA A 35 -12.73 9.40 5.82
CA ALA A 35 -13.37 10.29 6.80
C ALA A 35 -14.09 11.47 6.12
N LEU A 36 -13.49 12.04 5.06
CA LEU A 36 -14.11 13.09 4.24
C LEU A 36 -15.34 12.58 3.49
N TRP A 37 -15.34 11.35 2.96
CA TRP A 37 -16.56 10.78 2.37
C TRP A 37 -17.71 10.68 3.37
N VAL A 38 -17.41 10.27 4.60
CA VAL A 38 -18.43 10.19 5.65
C VAL A 38 -18.95 11.59 5.99
N LEU A 39 -18.05 12.55 6.17
CA LEU A 39 -18.42 13.92 6.53
C LEU A 39 -19.18 14.65 5.41
N LEU A 40 -18.77 14.48 4.15
CA LEU A 40 -19.28 15.27 3.01
C LEU A 40 -20.43 14.60 2.28
N LEU A 41 -20.58 13.28 2.33
CA LEU A 41 -21.69 12.58 1.66
C LEU A 41 -22.62 11.88 2.64
N VAL A 42 -22.09 11.03 3.51
CA VAL A 42 -22.93 10.18 4.38
C VAL A 42 -23.70 11.04 5.39
N MET A 43 -23.05 12.02 6.01
CA MET A 43 -23.70 12.89 6.98
C MET A 43 -24.79 13.78 6.35
N PRO A 44 -24.56 14.50 5.23
CA PRO A 44 -25.62 15.26 4.58
C PRO A 44 -26.76 14.37 4.07
N ALA A 45 -26.46 13.19 3.51
CA ALA A 45 -27.48 12.23 3.11
C ALA A 45 -28.32 11.76 4.31
N SER A 46 -27.69 11.50 5.46
CA SER A 46 -28.41 11.12 6.68
C SER A 46 -29.36 12.22 7.17
N LEU A 47 -28.97 13.49 7.00
CA LEU A 47 -29.81 14.64 7.33
C LEU A 47 -30.99 14.77 6.35
N ALA A 48 -30.73 14.61 5.04
CA ALA A 48 -31.77 14.65 4.01
C ALA A 48 -32.83 13.55 4.22
N VAL A 49 -32.41 12.34 4.59
CA VAL A 49 -33.34 11.25 4.94
C VAL A 49 -34.17 11.61 6.17
N LYS A 50 -33.56 12.17 7.22
CA LYS A 50 -34.30 12.64 8.41
C LYS A 50 -35.34 13.71 8.04
N ASP A 51 -35.00 14.62 7.13
CA ASP A 51 -35.89 15.71 6.72
C ASP A 51 -37.03 15.27 5.81
N LEU A 52 -36.81 14.22 5.01
CA LEU A 52 -37.86 13.60 4.21
C LEU A 52 -38.86 12.84 5.09
N LEU A 53 -38.38 12.23 6.18
CA LEU A 53 -39.20 11.46 7.11
C LEU A 53 -39.91 12.32 8.17
N ASP A 54 -39.49 13.57 8.36
CA ASP A 54 -40.06 14.51 9.32
C ASP A 54 -41.29 15.23 8.72
N PRO A 55 -42.52 14.88 9.13
CA PRO A 55 -43.74 15.43 8.54
C PRO A 55 -43.88 16.95 8.77
N ALA A 56 -43.19 17.50 9.77
CA ALA A 56 -43.25 18.92 10.11
C ALA A 56 -42.39 19.80 9.19
N ARG A 57 -41.46 19.21 8.41
CA ARG A 57 -40.46 19.97 7.64
C ARG A 57 -40.71 20.05 6.14
N GLY A 58 -41.59 19.19 5.62
CA GLY A 58 -41.97 19.21 4.20
C GLY A 58 -40.80 19.09 3.21
N GLY A 59 -39.66 18.51 3.62
CA GLY A 59 -38.50 18.29 2.74
C GLY A 59 -37.71 19.54 2.33
N THR A 60 -37.77 20.62 3.10
CA THR A 60 -37.04 21.87 2.80
C THR A 60 -35.55 21.80 3.20
N PHE A 61 -34.66 22.29 2.34
CA PHE A 61 -33.21 22.31 2.59
C PHE A 61 -32.81 23.56 3.39
N ASP A 62 -32.10 23.37 4.51
CA ASP A 62 -31.52 24.44 5.34
C ASP A 62 -30.00 24.26 5.49
N GLY A 63 -29.24 25.15 4.85
CA GLY A 63 -27.78 25.13 4.86
C GLY A 63 -27.15 25.45 6.22
N ASN A 64 -27.78 26.31 7.04
CA ASN A 64 -27.25 26.63 8.37
C ASN A 64 -27.37 25.42 9.29
N ARG A 65 -28.48 24.68 9.19
CA ARG A 65 -28.66 23.43 9.90
C ARG A 65 -27.69 22.35 9.44
N LEU A 66 -27.41 22.26 8.14
CA LEU A 66 -26.39 21.35 7.63
C LEU A 66 -25.02 21.63 8.26
N ILE A 67 -24.60 22.90 8.31
CA ILE A 67 -23.32 23.31 8.92
C ILE A 67 -23.30 22.95 10.41
N GLN A 68 -24.36 23.28 11.15
CA GLN A 68 -24.46 22.92 12.58
C GLN A 68 -24.44 21.41 12.80
N TYR A 69 -25.12 20.64 11.94
CA TYR A 69 -25.13 19.19 11.99
C TYR A 69 -23.74 18.61 11.75
N MET A 70 -23.03 19.09 10.71
CA MET A 70 -21.66 18.68 10.42
C MET A 70 -20.69 19.05 11.56
N ALA A 71 -20.80 20.26 12.11
CA ALA A 71 -19.98 20.70 13.23
C ALA A 71 -20.22 19.83 14.48
N HIS A 72 -21.47 19.48 14.76
CA HIS A 72 -21.82 18.58 15.86
C HIS A 72 -21.25 17.17 15.68
N HIS A 73 -21.10 16.71 14.43
CA HIS A 73 -20.62 15.36 14.11
C HIS A 73 -19.13 15.31 13.77
N LEU A 74 -18.38 16.40 13.99
CA LEU A 74 -16.94 16.43 13.71
C LEU A 74 -16.18 15.35 14.51
N THR A 75 -16.59 15.10 15.75
CA THR A 75 -16.05 14.01 16.58
C THR A 75 -16.26 12.64 15.92
N ALA A 76 -17.43 12.40 15.32
CA ALA A 76 -17.71 11.15 14.62
C ALA A 76 -16.79 10.98 13.40
N ALA A 77 -16.51 12.06 12.65
CA ALA A 77 -15.54 12.03 11.57
C ALA A 77 -14.12 11.71 12.07
N ALA A 78 -13.71 12.25 13.22
CA ALA A 78 -12.44 11.91 13.86
C ALA A 78 -12.36 10.44 14.30
N VAL A 79 -13.46 9.86 14.82
CA VAL A 79 -13.54 8.43 15.16
C VAL A 79 -13.42 7.57 13.91
N VAL A 80 -14.10 7.92 12.82
CA VAL A 80 -13.97 7.21 11.54
C VAL A 80 -12.53 7.27 11.04
N PHE A 81 -11.92 8.45 11.04
CA PHE A 81 -10.51 8.61 10.66
C PHE A 81 -9.60 7.68 11.49
N GLY A 82 -9.71 7.73 12.83
CA GLY A 82 -8.88 6.93 13.72
C GLY A 82 -9.08 5.42 13.54
N SER A 83 -10.33 4.99 13.29
CA SER A 83 -10.66 3.58 13.06
C SER A 83 -10.08 3.07 11.74
N VAL A 84 -10.26 3.83 10.66
CA VAL A 84 -9.73 3.48 9.33
C VAL A 84 -8.20 3.53 9.32
N TYR A 85 -7.61 4.55 9.94
CA TYR A 85 -6.16 4.66 10.11
C TYR A 85 -5.59 3.43 10.82
N THR A 86 -6.18 3.05 11.95
CA THR A 86 -5.74 1.90 12.74
C THR A 86 -5.85 0.60 11.95
N ALA A 87 -6.97 0.39 11.25
CA ALA A 87 -7.18 -0.81 10.43
C ALA A 87 -6.18 -0.92 9.26
N LEU A 88 -5.96 0.18 8.52
CA LEU A 88 -5.00 0.24 7.43
C LEU A 88 -3.56 0.08 7.92
N TYR A 89 -3.23 0.68 9.07
CA TYR A 89 -1.91 0.54 9.69
C TYR A 89 -1.66 -0.89 10.15
N ALA A 90 -2.63 -1.54 10.80
CA ALA A 90 -2.52 -2.93 11.21
C ALA A 90 -2.29 -3.86 10.01
N ARG A 91 -3.03 -3.66 8.90
CA ARG A 91 -2.81 -4.41 7.65
C ARG A 91 -1.41 -4.17 7.10
N PHE A 92 -0.96 -2.92 7.01
CA PHE A 92 0.40 -2.60 6.55
C PHE A 92 1.48 -3.26 7.42
N ALA A 93 1.33 -3.21 8.75
CA ALA A 93 2.27 -3.81 9.68
C ALA A 93 2.35 -5.34 9.50
N ALA A 94 1.22 -6.01 9.27
CA ALA A 94 1.18 -7.43 8.97
C ALA A 94 1.87 -7.77 7.64
N GLN A 95 1.59 -7.00 6.57
CA GLN A 95 2.22 -7.17 5.26
C GLN A 95 3.73 -6.96 5.32
N TRP A 96 4.17 -5.92 6.03
CA TRP A 96 5.59 -5.63 6.24
C TRP A 96 6.29 -6.76 6.98
N ARG A 97 5.68 -7.24 8.07
CA ARG A 97 6.23 -8.33 8.87
C ARG A 97 6.35 -9.62 8.06
N TYR A 98 5.31 -9.96 7.30
CA TYR A 98 5.32 -11.10 6.39
C TYR A 98 6.53 -11.06 5.45
N LEU A 99 6.74 -9.97 4.71
CA LEU A 99 7.89 -9.86 3.80
C LEU A 99 9.23 -9.91 4.55
N ALA A 100 9.35 -9.24 5.69
CA ALA A 100 10.56 -9.28 6.49
C ALA A 100 10.90 -10.72 6.94
N ASP A 101 9.89 -11.48 7.35
CA ASP A 101 10.05 -12.87 7.78
C ASP A 101 10.44 -13.79 6.60
N VAL A 102 9.84 -13.59 5.42
CA VAL A 102 10.23 -14.32 4.20
C VAL A 102 11.68 -14.01 3.83
N TYR A 103 12.08 -12.74 3.84
CA TYR A 103 13.47 -12.33 3.60
C TYR A 103 14.44 -13.03 4.55
N ASN A 104 14.14 -13.01 5.85
CA ASN A 104 15.00 -13.65 6.86
C ASN A 104 15.14 -15.16 6.63
N LYS A 105 14.03 -15.84 6.29
CA LYS A 105 14.05 -17.27 5.95
C LYS A 105 14.88 -17.57 4.71
N ILE A 106 14.81 -16.73 3.68
CA ILE A 106 15.66 -16.85 2.48
C ILE A 106 17.12 -16.71 2.87
N LYS A 107 17.47 -15.71 3.68
CA LYS A 107 18.85 -15.49 4.15
C LYS A 107 19.37 -16.64 5.02
N GLU A 108 18.53 -17.20 5.88
CA GLU A 108 18.88 -18.38 6.68
C GLU A 108 19.13 -19.59 5.78
N ALA A 109 18.24 -19.85 4.82
CA ALA A 109 18.37 -20.94 3.87
C ALA A 109 19.61 -20.80 2.98
N GLU A 110 19.96 -19.58 2.56
CA GLU A 110 21.21 -19.29 1.82
C GLU A 110 22.45 -19.75 2.57
N VAL A 111 22.51 -19.51 3.89
CA VAL A 111 23.66 -19.93 4.71
C VAL A 111 23.62 -21.44 4.93
N LYS A 112 22.47 -21.96 5.36
CA LYS A 112 22.29 -23.36 5.78
C LYS A 112 22.49 -24.35 4.65
N TYR A 113 22.06 -24.00 3.43
CA TYR A 113 22.07 -24.90 2.28
C TYR A 113 23.09 -24.52 1.21
N SER A 114 24.03 -23.62 1.52
CA SER A 114 25.04 -23.09 0.58
C SER A 114 25.86 -24.17 -0.15
N THR A 115 26.05 -25.34 0.47
CA THR A 115 26.84 -26.45 -0.08
C THR A 115 26.01 -27.53 -0.75
N GLN A 116 24.67 -27.44 -0.70
CA GLN A 116 23.80 -28.44 -1.31
C GLN A 116 23.70 -28.26 -2.82
N PRO A 117 23.65 -29.35 -3.60
CA PRO A 117 23.32 -29.28 -5.01
C PRO A 117 21.92 -28.65 -5.18
N ASP A 118 21.76 -27.86 -6.24
CA ASP A 118 20.52 -27.16 -6.63
C ASP A 118 20.00 -26.11 -5.63
N ALA A 119 20.73 -25.83 -4.53
CA ALA A 119 20.31 -24.83 -3.55
C ALA A 119 20.12 -23.45 -4.18
N ALA A 120 20.99 -23.07 -5.12
CA ALA A 120 20.92 -21.79 -5.82
C ALA A 120 19.64 -21.65 -6.65
N GLU A 121 19.19 -22.72 -7.33
CA GLU A 121 17.97 -22.72 -8.12
C GLU A 121 16.73 -22.61 -7.22
N ARG A 122 16.64 -23.44 -6.17
CA ARG A 122 15.53 -23.37 -5.20
C ARG A 122 15.44 -22.01 -4.53
N LEU A 123 16.59 -21.42 -4.17
CA LEU A 123 16.65 -20.07 -3.60
C LEU A 123 16.25 -19.00 -4.62
N ALA A 124 16.50 -19.21 -5.91
CA ALA A 124 16.08 -18.29 -6.95
C ALA A 124 14.55 -18.23 -7.05
N GLU A 125 13.87 -19.37 -6.95
CA GLU A 125 12.39 -19.43 -6.91
C GLU A 125 11.83 -18.66 -5.71
N TRP A 126 12.40 -18.84 -4.52
CA TRP A 126 11.96 -18.12 -3.32
C TRP A 126 12.19 -16.61 -3.41
N LYS A 127 13.32 -16.19 -3.99
CA LYS A 127 13.63 -14.76 -4.21
C LYS A 127 12.71 -14.13 -5.26
N ALA A 128 12.33 -14.89 -6.28
CA ALA A 128 11.34 -14.47 -7.26
C ALA A 128 9.96 -14.30 -6.61
N GLY A 129 9.52 -15.30 -5.83
CA GLY A 129 8.27 -15.23 -5.06
C GLY A 129 8.24 -14.05 -4.09
N PHE A 130 9.35 -13.75 -3.41
CA PHE A 130 9.46 -12.55 -2.58
C PHE A 130 9.23 -11.25 -3.37
N ALA A 131 9.77 -11.14 -4.58
CA ALA A 131 9.60 -9.95 -5.42
C ALA A 131 8.15 -9.81 -5.92
N GLU A 132 7.51 -10.92 -6.28
CA GLU A 132 6.10 -10.99 -6.65
C GLU A 132 5.20 -10.57 -5.49
N ASP A 133 5.36 -11.19 -4.32
CA ASP A 133 4.60 -10.84 -3.12
C ASP A 133 4.79 -9.36 -2.75
N ALA A 134 6.01 -8.83 -2.88
CA ALA A 134 6.26 -7.42 -2.63
C ALA A 134 5.50 -6.51 -3.61
N GLU A 135 5.34 -6.90 -4.87
CA GLU A 135 4.54 -6.17 -5.85
C GLU A 135 3.06 -6.20 -5.47
N GLU A 136 2.51 -7.38 -5.20
CA GLU A 136 1.10 -7.59 -4.81
C GLU A 136 0.73 -6.88 -3.52
N LEU A 137 1.65 -6.81 -2.57
CA LEU A 137 1.44 -6.10 -1.30
C LEU A 137 1.65 -4.58 -1.41
N HIS A 138 1.96 -4.06 -2.60
CA HIS A 138 2.30 -2.65 -2.85
C HIS A 138 3.53 -2.15 -2.05
N LEU A 139 4.46 -3.07 -1.77
CA LEU A 139 5.67 -2.84 -0.98
C LEU A 139 6.95 -2.86 -1.84
N ALA A 140 6.89 -3.31 -3.10
CA ALA A 140 8.06 -3.43 -3.98
C ALA A 140 8.84 -2.12 -4.17
N THR A 141 8.15 -0.98 -4.17
CA THR A 141 8.76 0.35 -4.30
C THR A 141 9.14 0.97 -2.95
N LYS A 142 8.91 0.28 -1.82
CA LYS A 142 9.51 0.70 -0.54
C LYS A 142 10.99 0.46 -0.62
N LYS A 143 11.75 1.52 -0.41
CA LYS A 143 13.21 1.56 -0.38
C LYS A 143 13.91 0.30 0.14
N ILE A 144 13.52 -0.22 1.30
CA ILE A 144 14.18 -1.40 1.89
C ILE A 144 14.00 -2.65 1.02
N PHE A 145 12.81 -2.84 0.46
CA PHE A 145 12.49 -3.98 -0.39
C PHE A 145 12.94 -3.73 -1.83
N ALA A 146 12.81 -2.52 -2.35
CA ALA A 146 13.24 -2.13 -3.68
C ALA A 146 14.73 -2.45 -3.91
N GLN A 147 15.60 -2.20 -2.93
CA GLN A 147 17.02 -2.54 -3.05
C GLN A 147 17.26 -4.05 -3.08
N VAL A 148 16.54 -4.82 -2.26
CA VAL A 148 16.62 -6.29 -2.22
C VAL A 148 16.13 -6.87 -3.55
N ILE A 149 14.96 -6.43 -4.01
CA ILE A 149 14.35 -6.85 -5.28
C ILE A 149 15.29 -6.54 -6.44
N ARG A 150 15.81 -5.30 -6.53
CA ARG A 150 16.80 -4.93 -7.54
C ARG A 150 18.00 -5.86 -7.54
N THR A 151 18.53 -6.16 -6.35
CA THR A 151 19.74 -6.99 -6.21
C THR A 151 19.50 -8.44 -6.61
N TRP A 152 18.33 -8.98 -6.30
CA TRP A 152 17.98 -10.36 -6.64
C TRP A 152 17.54 -10.51 -8.09
N LEU A 153 16.63 -9.67 -8.60
CA LEU A 153 16.07 -9.80 -9.94
C LEU A 153 17.04 -9.48 -11.08
N VAL A 154 18.16 -8.80 -10.82
CA VAL A 154 19.25 -8.65 -11.82
C VAL A 154 19.98 -9.96 -12.08
N ARG A 155 19.91 -10.92 -11.15
CA ARG A 155 20.54 -12.23 -11.33
C ARG A 155 19.73 -13.08 -12.32
N PRO A 156 20.36 -13.67 -13.36
CA PRO A 156 19.64 -14.43 -14.39
C PRO A 156 18.76 -15.53 -13.83
N GLU A 157 19.24 -16.28 -12.82
CA GLU A 157 18.51 -17.38 -12.21
C GLU A 157 17.21 -16.92 -11.53
N VAL A 158 17.23 -15.79 -10.83
CA VAL A 158 16.04 -15.24 -10.16
C VAL A 158 15.09 -14.61 -11.17
N LYS A 159 15.62 -13.90 -12.17
CA LYS A 159 14.81 -13.37 -13.27
C LYS A 159 14.05 -14.51 -13.96
N ASN A 160 14.75 -15.57 -14.33
CA ASN A 160 14.16 -16.68 -15.06
C ASN A 160 13.08 -17.38 -14.22
N ALA A 161 13.32 -17.56 -12.92
CA ALA A 161 12.31 -18.08 -12.01
C ALA A 161 11.06 -17.18 -11.93
N PHE A 162 11.25 -15.86 -11.81
CA PHE A 162 10.14 -14.89 -11.81
C PHE A 162 9.33 -14.98 -13.11
N VAL A 163 10.00 -14.87 -14.26
CA VAL A 163 9.33 -14.89 -15.58
C VAL A 163 8.58 -16.20 -15.83
N ARG A 164 9.10 -17.32 -15.32
CA ARG A 164 8.50 -18.65 -15.48
C ARG A 164 7.23 -18.85 -14.66
N TYR A 165 7.21 -18.38 -13.40
CA TYR A 165 6.15 -18.73 -12.46
C TYR A 165 5.14 -17.60 -12.19
N THR A 166 5.48 -16.36 -12.56
CA THR A 166 4.63 -15.20 -12.33
C THR A 166 3.72 -14.95 -13.55
N GLU A 167 2.42 -14.71 -13.31
CA GLU A 167 1.48 -14.35 -14.38
C GLU A 167 1.90 -13.05 -15.09
N GLY A 168 1.87 -13.03 -16.42
CA GLY A 168 2.37 -11.93 -17.24
C GLY A 168 3.88 -11.97 -17.53
N GLY A 169 4.63 -12.86 -16.88
CA GLY A 169 6.02 -13.21 -17.19
C GLY A 169 6.95 -12.01 -17.40
N GLU A 170 7.60 -11.95 -18.57
CA GLU A 170 8.58 -10.90 -18.89
C GLU A 170 7.97 -9.49 -18.86
N SER A 171 6.71 -9.33 -19.28
CA SER A 171 6.06 -8.01 -19.28
C SER A 171 5.90 -7.45 -17.86
N ARG A 172 5.51 -8.31 -16.91
CA ARG A 172 5.38 -7.97 -15.50
C ARG A 172 6.75 -7.71 -14.87
N TYR A 173 7.75 -8.54 -15.18
CA TYR A 173 9.14 -8.31 -14.76
C TYR A 173 9.65 -6.93 -15.18
N GLN A 174 9.45 -6.54 -16.44
CA GLN A 174 9.92 -5.25 -16.95
C GLN A 174 9.23 -4.07 -16.25
N LYS A 175 7.91 -4.18 -16.02
CA LYS A 175 7.14 -3.17 -15.27
C LYS A 175 7.63 -3.05 -13.83
N LEU A 176 7.80 -4.18 -13.13
CA LEU A 176 8.30 -4.22 -11.75
C LEU A 176 9.70 -3.60 -11.67
N MET A 177 10.63 -4.02 -12.53
CA MET A 177 12.00 -3.51 -12.53
C MET A 177 12.07 -2.02 -12.85
N LYS A 178 11.25 -1.51 -13.77
CA LYS A 178 11.14 -0.07 -14.04
C LYS A 178 10.76 0.70 -12.78
N ASN A 179 9.75 0.23 -12.04
CA ASN A 179 9.26 0.87 -10.82
C ASN A 179 10.30 0.79 -9.68
N VAL A 180 10.94 -0.37 -9.51
CA VAL A 180 11.98 -0.59 -8.51
C VAL A 180 13.20 0.29 -8.77
N LEU A 181 13.68 0.36 -10.01
CA LEU A 181 14.83 1.19 -10.37
C LEU A 181 14.54 2.67 -10.17
N TRP A 182 13.34 3.13 -10.53
CA TRP A 182 12.90 4.49 -10.26
C TRP A 182 12.90 4.81 -8.75
N ALA A 183 12.35 3.91 -7.93
CA ALA A 183 12.31 4.08 -6.47
C ALA A 183 13.71 4.12 -5.84
N VAL A 184 14.63 3.26 -6.31
CA VAL A 184 16.03 3.24 -5.88
C VAL A 184 16.76 4.53 -6.27
N ARG A 185 16.53 5.03 -7.49
CA ARG A 185 17.18 6.25 -8.00
C ARG A 185 16.78 7.50 -7.20
N ILE A 186 15.49 7.69 -6.96
CA ILE A 186 14.99 8.82 -6.16
C ILE A 186 15.61 8.83 -4.76
N ASP A 187 15.81 7.66 -4.17
CA ASP A 187 16.46 7.58 -2.87
C ASP A 187 17.94 7.98 -2.92
N ALA A 188 18.67 7.62 -3.98
CA ALA A 188 20.07 8.01 -4.16
C ALA A 188 20.23 9.52 -4.38
N GLU A 189 19.26 10.14 -5.06
CA GLU A 189 19.29 11.58 -5.37
C GLU A 189 18.86 12.44 -4.17
N ASN A 190 18.24 11.86 -3.12
CA ASN A 190 17.70 12.56 -1.96
C ASN A 190 18.80 13.34 -1.16
N PRO A 191 18.73 14.69 -1.11
CA PRO A 191 19.78 15.52 -0.53
C PRO A 191 19.92 15.37 0.99
N TYR A 192 18.89 14.87 1.69
CA TYR A 192 18.95 14.63 3.14
C TYR A 192 19.81 13.41 3.50
N ARG A 193 20.09 12.51 2.55
CA ARG A 193 20.90 11.30 2.78
C ARG A 193 22.39 11.50 2.47
N ARG A 194 22.74 12.42 1.57
CA ARG A 194 24.14 12.80 1.26
C ARG A 194 24.87 13.46 2.44
N ARG A 195 24.15 13.79 3.51
CA ARG A 195 24.68 14.44 4.73
C ARG A 195 24.97 13.48 5.89
N ARG A 196 24.83 12.16 5.73
CA ARG A 196 25.38 11.24 6.73
C ARG A 196 26.88 11.11 6.47
N PRO A 197 27.77 11.62 7.35
CA PRO A 197 29.17 11.27 7.25
C PRO A 197 29.25 9.75 7.37
N SER A 198 30.05 9.14 6.49
CA SER A 198 30.60 7.81 6.72
C SER A 198 31.27 7.85 8.09
N GLY A 199 30.66 7.20 9.08
CA GLY A 199 31.35 6.94 10.33
C GLY A 199 32.47 5.96 10.00
N ASP A 200 33.70 6.43 10.14
CA ASP A 200 34.91 5.63 10.23
C ASP A 200 34.87 4.68 11.44
#